data_AF-A0A3M2DN18-F1
#
_entry.id   AF-A0A3M2DN18-F1
#
_cell.length_a   1.000
_cell.length_b   1.000
_cell.length_c   1.000
_cell.angle_alpha   90.00
_cell.angle_beta   90.00
_cell.angle_gamma   90.00
#
_symmetry.space_group_name_H-M   'P 1'
#
loop_
_entity.id
_entity.type
_entity.pdbx_description
1 polymer ?
#
loop_
_entity_poly.entity_id
_entity_poly.type
_entity_poly.pdbx_seq_one_letter_code
_entity_poly.pdbx_strand_id
1 'polypeptide(L)'
;MLTLSALAGAAGCNETTAGAQGNVLFTPDRCDLVGSGCTFDDSVAVGGTLIVHITGAEGSSTAGFDLQSDDPTVLSVQPVDDVGGKPTWELAGTGAGVARLVAVDPDGNDVDFLEVSVQEIDNLGLVNTIGDAVGGPVNDPDYHEIWTLNAGVETWFHVEPRAGTGRLMGVLQYDVVIDDLLDQNLVEGSDVVGGFYKINAPAGNYTLSVTADNGTPLDVLFQVQ
;
A
#
# COMPACT_ATOMS: atom_id res chain seq x y z
N MET A 1 -23.11 -4.27 -30.18
CA MET A 1 -21.65 -3.96 -30.15
C MET A 1 -21.52 -2.57 -29.54
N LEU A 2 -21.31 -2.51 -28.23
CA LEU A 2 -21.01 -1.26 -27.52
C LEU A 2 -19.51 -1.21 -27.32
N THR A 3 -18.88 -0.20 -27.90
CA THR A 3 -17.46 0.10 -27.78
C THR A 3 -17.17 0.65 -26.39
N LEU A 4 -16.50 -0.15 -25.57
CA LEU A 4 -15.94 0.23 -24.27
C LEU A 4 -14.84 1.28 -24.53
N SER A 5 -15.08 2.52 -24.10
CA SER A 5 -14.07 3.57 -24.19
C SER A 5 -13.12 3.42 -23.00
N ALA A 6 -11.92 2.89 -23.27
CA ALA A 6 -10.82 2.87 -22.32
C ALA A 6 -10.36 4.32 -22.07
N LEU A 7 -10.53 4.81 -20.84
CA LEU A 7 -9.80 5.98 -20.37
C LEU A 7 -8.36 5.53 -20.09
N ALA A 8 -7.44 5.96 -20.97
CA ALA A 8 -6.01 5.88 -20.74
C ALA A 8 -5.58 7.07 -19.85
N GLY A 9 -5.13 6.77 -18.64
CA GLY A 9 -4.27 7.63 -17.82
C GLY A 9 -3.11 6.78 -17.34
N ALA A 10 -1.88 7.11 -17.75
CA ALA A 10 -0.69 6.35 -17.40
C ALA A 10 -0.05 6.92 -16.13
N ALA A 11 -0.38 6.31 -14.99
CA ALA A 11 0.34 6.26 -13.72
C ALA A 11 -0.39 5.17 -12.91
N GLY A 12 0.29 4.11 -12.47
CA GLY A 12 -0.30 2.82 -12.02
C GLY A 12 -1.74 2.94 -11.50
N CYS A 13 -2.72 2.69 -12.36
CA CYS A 13 -4.13 2.90 -12.02
C CYS A 13 -4.56 1.86 -11.00
N ASN A 14 -5.23 2.30 -9.93
CA ASN A 14 -5.91 1.38 -9.04
C ASN A 14 -6.96 0.58 -9.84
N GLU A 15 -6.94 -0.73 -9.66
CA GLU A 15 -7.83 -1.64 -10.34
C GLU A 15 -9.18 -1.69 -9.63
N THR A 16 -10.25 -1.61 -10.42
CA THR A 16 -11.61 -1.65 -9.89
C THR A 16 -12.13 -3.08 -9.95
N THR A 17 -12.60 -3.59 -8.81
CA THR A 17 -13.12 -4.95 -8.68
C THR A 17 -14.64 -4.92 -8.56
N ALA A 18 -15.33 -5.74 -9.35
CA ALA A 18 -16.77 -5.89 -9.22
C ALA A 18 -17.12 -6.72 -7.97
N GLY A 19 -18.17 -6.32 -7.27
CA GLY A 19 -18.76 -7.14 -6.21
C GLY A 19 -19.32 -8.45 -6.76
N ALA A 20 -19.55 -9.40 -5.86
CA ALA A 20 -20.01 -10.75 -6.18
C ALA A 20 -21.35 -10.78 -6.94
N GLN A 21 -22.19 -9.77 -6.76
CA GLN A 21 -23.49 -9.64 -7.45
C GLN A 21 -23.39 -8.75 -8.70
N GLY A 22 -22.26 -8.06 -8.91
CA GLY A 22 -22.03 -7.19 -10.06
C GLY A 22 -22.85 -5.90 -10.04
N ASN A 23 -23.36 -5.49 -8.87
CA ASN A 23 -24.15 -4.27 -8.69
C ASN A 23 -23.25 -3.07 -8.32
N VAL A 24 -22.14 -3.33 -7.63
CA VAL A 24 -21.22 -2.30 -7.13
C VAL A 24 -19.79 -2.62 -7.60
N LEU A 25 -19.05 -1.57 -7.93
CA LEU A 25 -17.65 -1.60 -8.26
C LEU A 25 -16.85 -0.96 -7.13
N PHE A 26 -15.84 -1.66 -6.63
CA PHE A 26 -14.97 -1.23 -5.53
C PHE A 26 -13.60 -0.85 -6.09
N THR A 27 -13.13 0.35 -5.76
CA THR A 27 -11.82 0.84 -6.19
C THR A 27 -10.99 1.16 -4.95
N PRO A 28 -9.93 0.38 -4.65
CA PRO A 28 -8.99 0.75 -3.61
C PRO A 28 -8.18 1.97 -4.04
N ASP A 29 -7.71 2.76 -3.09
CA ASP A 29 -6.83 3.91 -3.29
C ASP A 29 -5.93 4.08 -2.07
N ARG A 30 -4.84 4.83 -2.23
CA ARG A 30 -3.84 5.07 -1.17
C ARG A 30 -3.40 3.78 -0.45
N CYS A 31 -3.00 2.77 -1.23
CA CYS A 31 -2.48 1.51 -0.69
C CYS A 31 -0.95 1.48 -0.57
N ASP A 32 -0.28 2.62 -0.81
CA ASP A 32 1.18 2.81 -0.79
C ASP A 32 2.03 1.92 -1.71
N LEU A 33 1.41 1.19 -2.64
CA LEU A 33 2.12 0.47 -3.69
C LEU A 33 2.63 1.41 -4.80
N VAL A 34 3.76 2.07 -4.55
CA VAL A 34 4.40 2.99 -5.50
C VAL A 34 4.69 2.27 -6.82
N GLY A 35 4.03 2.71 -7.90
CA GLY A 35 4.32 2.27 -9.28
C GLY A 35 3.51 1.09 -9.80
N SER A 36 2.81 0.30 -8.96
CA SER A 36 1.98 -0.83 -9.43
C SER A 36 0.47 -0.65 -9.32
N GLY A 37 -0.01 0.40 -8.62
CA GLY A 37 -1.44 0.58 -8.35
C GLY A 37 -1.96 -0.42 -7.31
N CYS A 38 -3.18 -0.18 -6.83
CA CYS A 38 -3.87 -1.00 -5.83
C CYS A 38 -4.84 -1.98 -6.50
N THR A 39 -4.90 -3.25 -6.06
CA THR A 39 -5.92 -4.21 -6.51
C THR A 39 -6.34 -5.12 -5.37
N PHE A 40 -7.62 -5.44 -5.25
CA PHE A 40 -8.12 -6.38 -4.22
C PHE A 40 -7.73 -7.84 -4.47
N ASP A 41 -7.04 -8.13 -5.57
CA ASP A 41 -6.33 -9.39 -5.75
C ASP A 41 -5.11 -9.51 -4.81
N ASP A 42 -4.53 -8.36 -4.41
CA ASP A 42 -3.52 -8.29 -3.36
C ASP A 42 -4.22 -8.25 -1.98
N SER A 43 -3.56 -8.79 -0.95
CA SER A 43 -4.11 -8.78 0.42
C SER A 43 -3.76 -7.50 1.16
N VAL A 44 -4.62 -7.06 2.08
CA VAL A 44 -4.33 -5.93 2.98
C VAL A 44 -3.44 -6.39 4.12
N ALA A 45 -2.43 -5.61 4.49
CA ALA A 45 -1.61 -5.89 5.66
C ALA A 45 -2.40 -5.69 6.97
N VAL A 46 -2.21 -6.57 7.95
CA VAL A 46 -2.60 -6.28 9.33
C VAL A 46 -1.86 -5.03 9.82
N GLY A 47 -2.60 -4.08 10.39
CA GLY A 47 -2.11 -2.74 10.75
C GLY A 47 -2.12 -1.73 9.59
N GLY A 48 -2.28 -2.20 8.35
CA GLY A 48 -2.34 -1.35 7.16
C GLY A 48 -3.70 -0.68 6.99
N THR A 49 -3.70 0.53 6.45
CA THR A 49 -4.91 1.29 6.09
C THR A 49 -4.97 1.59 4.59
N LEU A 50 -6.16 1.61 4.00
CA LEU A 50 -6.34 2.04 2.61
C LEU A 50 -7.70 2.71 2.43
N ILE A 51 -7.86 3.46 1.36
CA ILE A 51 -9.11 4.12 1.01
C ILE A 51 -9.87 3.28 -0.01
N VAL A 52 -11.20 3.26 0.08
CA VAL A 52 -12.07 2.65 -0.93
C VAL A 52 -13.12 3.63 -1.41
N HIS A 53 -13.35 3.59 -2.71
CA HIS A 53 -14.48 4.22 -3.37
C HIS A 53 -15.41 3.15 -3.95
N ILE A 54 -16.70 3.48 -4.00
CA ILE A 54 -17.67 2.68 -4.74
C ILE A 54 -18.33 3.46 -5.86
N THR A 55 -18.66 2.75 -6.93
CA THR A 55 -19.55 3.22 -7.99
C THR A 55 -20.57 2.14 -8.32
N GLY A 56 -21.76 2.52 -8.76
CA GLY A 56 -22.75 1.53 -9.21
C GLY A 56 -22.36 0.99 -10.57
N ALA A 57 -22.58 -0.31 -10.77
CA ALA A 57 -22.39 -0.92 -12.07
C ALA A 57 -23.28 -0.26 -13.12
N GLU A 58 -22.77 -0.15 -14.35
CA GLU A 58 -23.44 0.47 -15.49
C GLU A 58 -23.84 1.95 -15.26
N GLY A 59 -23.19 2.64 -14.32
CA GLY A 59 -23.50 4.04 -13.99
C GLY A 59 -24.68 4.20 -13.04
N SER A 60 -25.11 3.12 -12.39
CA SER A 60 -26.11 3.19 -11.32
C SER A 60 -25.64 4.08 -10.17
N SER A 61 -26.59 4.76 -9.53
CA SER A 61 -26.29 5.63 -8.40
C SER A 61 -26.00 4.80 -7.15
N THR A 62 -24.92 5.13 -6.44
CA THR A 62 -24.61 4.65 -5.08
C THR A 62 -24.93 5.70 -4.01
N ALA A 63 -25.73 6.72 -4.36
CA ALA A 63 -26.08 7.77 -3.42
C ALA A 63 -26.81 7.21 -2.19
N GLY A 64 -26.27 7.50 -1.00
CA GLY A 64 -26.79 7.01 0.27
C GLY A 64 -26.38 5.59 0.63
N PHE A 65 -25.55 4.93 -0.19
CA PHE A 65 -24.96 3.66 0.20
C PHE A 65 -23.91 3.86 1.30
N ASP A 66 -23.75 2.84 2.14
CA ASP A 66 -22.68 2.75 3.13
C ASP A 66 -21.86 1.48 2.92
N LEU A 67 -20.68 1.42 3.52
CA LEU A 67 -19.84 0.23 3.55
C LEU A 67 -19.69 -0.28 4.98
N GLN A 68 -19.80 -1.59 5.13
CA GLN A 68 -19.53 -2.27 6.39
C GLN A 68 -18.72 -3.54 6.17
N SER A 69 -17.98 -3.97 7.19
CA SER A 69 -17.38 -5.30 7.24
C SER A 69 -18.32 -6.27 7.94
N ASP A 70 -18.44 -7.48 7.43
CA ASP A 70 -19.15 -8.55 8.14
C ASP A 70 -18.32 -9.23 9.25
N ASP A 71 -17.01 -8.98 9.27
CA ASP A 71 -16.09 -9.37 10.33
C ASP A 71 -15.15 -8.21 10.72
N PRO A 72 -15.54 -7.36 11.70
CA PRO A 72 -14.72 -6.24 12.17
C PRO A 72 -13.43 -6.67 12.90
N THR A 73 -13.28 -7.96 13.23
CA THR A 73 -12.05 -8.48 13.84
C THR A 73 -10.95 -8.78 12.82
N VAL A 74 -11.32 -8.82 11.53
CA VAL A 74 -10.40 -8.99 10.39
C VAL A 74 -10.24 -7.67 9.64
N LEU A 75 -11.34 -6.96 9.37
CA LEU A 75 -11.36 -5.72 8.58
C LEU A 75 -12.27 -4.69 9.24
N SER A 76 -11.75 -3.54 9.64
CA SER A 76 -12.54 -2.39 10.09
C SER A 76 -12.85 -1.48 8.91
N VAL A 77 -14.06 -0.91 8.88
CA VAL A 77 -14.51 0.03 7.84
C VAL A 77 -15.06 1.26 8.54
N GLN A 78 -14.58 2.45 8.15
CA GLN A 78 -15.07 3.72 8.69
C GLN A 78 -15.30 4.72 7.56
N PRO A 79 -16.43 5.44 7.56
CA PRO A 79 -16.61 6.55 6.61
C PRO A 79 -15.62 7.67 6.93
N VAL A 80 -15.07 8.27 5.88
CA VAL A 80 -14.18 9.44 5.97
C VAL A 80 -14.70 10.57 5.09
N ASP A 81 -14.08 11.74 5.17
CA ASP A 81 -14.45 12.87 4.32
C ASP A 81 -14.35 12.49 2.83
N ASP A 82 -15.36 12.92 2.06
CA ASP A 82 -15.42 12.67 0.62
C ASP A 82 -14.17 13.17 -0.10
N VAL A 83 -13.48 12.29 -0.81
CA VAL A 83 -12.36 12.65 -1.67
C VAL A 83 -12.87 12.94 -3.08
N GLY A 84 -12.70 14.19 -3.53
CA GLY A 84 -13.18 14.61 -4.85
C GLY A 84 -14.71 14.63 -4.98
N GLY A 85 -15.44 14.79 -3.86
CA GLY A 85 -16.91 14.81 -3.83
C GLY A 85 -17.54 13.43 -4.01
N LYS A 86 -16.79 12.36 -3.73
CA LYS A 86 -17.27 10.98 -3.76
C LYS A 86 -17.27 10.41 -2.34
N PRO A 87 -18.32 9.66 -1.95
CA PRO A 87 -18.31 8.86 -0.74
C PRO A 87 -17.04 8.01 -0.65
N THR A 88 -16.42 8.05 0.53
CA THR A 88 -15.09 7.47 0.75
C THR A 88 -15.08 6.77 2.11
N TRP A 89 -14.45 5.60 2.15
CA TRP A 89 -14.27 4.83 3.37
C TRP A 89 -12.81 4.48 3.56
N GLU A 90 -12.36 4.50 4.81
CA GLU A 90 -11.10 3.91 5.21
C GLU A 90 -11.33 2.47 5.64
N LEU A 91 -10.50 1.59 5.10
CA LEU A 91 -10.39 0.19 5.49
C LEU A 91 -9.11 0.03 6.30
N ALA A 92 -9.20 -0.68 7.42
CA ALA A 92 -8.04 -1.04 8.24
C ALA A 92 -8.00 -2.55 8.46
N GLY A 93 -6.87 -3.19 8.14
CA GLY A 93 -6.64 -4.61 8.46
C GLY A 93 -6.43 -4.78 9.96
N THR A 94 -7.40 -5.38 10.67
CA THR A 94 -7.36 -5.53 12.14
C THR A 94 -6.91 -6.92 12.59
N GLY A 95 -6.99 -7.92 11.71
CA GLY A 95 -6.51 -9.27 11.95
C GLY A 95 -6.46 -10.08 10.66
N ALA A 96 -5.63 -11.11 10.61
CA ALA A 96 -5.52 -11.96 9.43
C ALA A 96 -6.78 -12.82 9.20
N GLY A 97 -7.21 -12.93 7.95
CA GLY A 97 -8.41 -13.66 7.56
C GLY A 97 -9.00 -13.15 6.26
N VAL A 98 -10.25 -13.53 5.99
CA VAL A 98 -11.04 -12.99 4.88
C VAL A 98 -12.33 -12.43 5.45
N ALA A 99 -12.63 -11.17 5.13
CA ALA A 99 -13.88 -10.51 5.49
C ALA A 99 -14.60 -10.04 4.22
N ARG A 100 -15.93 -9.89 4.29
CA ARG A 100 -16.70 -9.26 3.22
C ARG A 100 -16.84 -7.77 3.50
N LEU A 101 -16.40 -6.97 2.54
CA LEU A 101 -16.76 -5.55 2.43
C LEU A 101 -18.13 -5.48 1.76
N VAL A 102 -19.16 -5.17 2.54
CA VAL A 102 -20.56 -5.18 2.12
C VAL A 102 -21.01 -3.76 1.83
N ALA A 103 -21.57 -3.54 0.64
CA ALA A 103 -22.28 -2.31 0.30
C ALA A 103 -23.74 -2.45 0.71
N VAL A 104 -24.22 -1.51 1.54
CA VAL A 104 -25.60 -1.48 2.03
C VAL A 104 -26.34 -0.26 1.49
N ASP A 105 -27.64 -0.43 1.20
CA ASP A 105 -28.52 0.67 0.82
C ASP A 105 -29.02 1.48 2.05
N PRO A 106 -29.71 2.63 1.86
CA PRO A 106 -30.24 3.43 2.96
C PRO A 106 -31.26 2.72 3.85
N ASP A 107 -31.87 1.62 3.37
CA ASP A 107 -32.82 0.80 4.13
C ASP A 107 -32.10 -0.30 4.94
N GLY A 108 -30.77 -0.41 4.78
CA GLY A 108 -29.92 -1.38 5.47
C GLY A 108 -29.86 -2.76 4.80
N ASN A 109 -30.25 -2.87 3.52
CA ASN A 109 -30.16 -4.13 2.78
C ASN A 109 -28.79 -4.27 2.11
N ASP A 110 -28.25 -5.49 2.11
CA ASP A 110 -27.05 -5.84 1.36
C ASP A 110 -27.33 -5.73 -0.16
N VAL A 111 -26.60 -4.84 -0.83
CA VAL A 111 -26.70 -4.64 -2.30
C VAL A 111 -25.65 -5.46 -3.04
N ASP A 112 -24.44 -5.50 -2.50
CA ASP A 112 -23.31 -6.25 -3.06
C ASP A 112 -22.23 -6.47 -1.98
N PHE A 113 -21.26 -7.34 -2.27
CA PHE A 113 -20.10 -7.50 -1.41
C PHE A 113 -18.84 -7.87 -2.20
N LEU A 114 -17.68 -7.57 -1.62
CA LEU A 114 -16.38 -8.01 -2.08
C LEU A 114 -15.65 -8.75 -0.96
N GLU A 115 -15.08 -9.91 -1.25
CA GLU A 115 -14.17 -10.59 -0.30
C GLU A 115 -12.82 -9.87 -0.29
N VAL A 116 -12.38 -9.48 0.91
CA VAL A 116 -11.11 -8.81 1.14
C VAL A 116 -10.25 -9.72 2.01
N SER A 117 -9.09 -10.10 1.48
CA SER A 117 -8.10 -10.88 2.21
C SER A 117 -7.18 -9.97 3.01
N VAL A 118 -6.99 -10.28 4.29
CA VAL A 118 -6.08 -9.57 5.21
C VAL A 118 -5.03 -10.57 5.69
N GLN A 119 -3.75 -10.19 5.65
CA GLN A 119 -2.64 -11.07 6.00
C GLN A 119 -1.64 -10.39 6.94
N GLU A 120 -1.03 -11.20 7.81
CA GLU A 120 0.10 -10.76 8.63
C GLU A 120 1.32 -10.46 7.75
N ILE A 121 2.10 -9.47 8.15
CA ILE A 121 3.38 -9.14 7.53
C ILE A 121 4.42 -10.13 8.05
N ASP A 122 4.93 -11.03 7.19
CA ASP A 122 5.99 -11.97 7.57
C ASP A 122 7.38 -11.51 7.16
N ASN A 123 7.46 -10.56 6.22
CA ASN A 123 8.70 -9.97 5.76
C ASN A 123 8.48 -8.54 5.27
N LEU A 124 9.52 -7.71 5.41
CA LEU A 124 9.61 -6.39 4.81
C LEU A 124 10.74 -6.39 3.76
N GLY A 125 10.65 -5.53 2.76
CA GLY A 125 11.75 -5.30 1.81
C GLY A 125 11.73 -3.90 1.24
N LEU A 126 12.81 -3.46 0.60
CA LEU A 126 12.80 -2.21 -0.16
C LEU A 126 12.50 -2.46 -1.63
N VAL A 127 11.78 -1.51 -2.22
CA VAL A 127 11.60 -1.40 -3.66
C VAL A 127 12.23 -0.10 -4.12
N ASN A 128 13.17 -0.19 -5.05
CA ASN A 128 13.71 0.97 -5.73
C ASN A 128 12.69 1.50 -6.75
N THR A 129 12.26 2.76 -6.58
CA THR A 129 11.18 3.36 -7.38
C THR A 129 11.68 4.40 -8.38
N ILE A 130 12.77 5.12 -8.06
CA ILE A 130 13.45 6.10 -8.94
C ILE A 130 14.95 6.00 -8.73
N GLY A 131 15.73 6.31 -9.78
CA GLY A 131 17.19 6.25 -9.78
C GLY A 131 17.70 4.84 -10.05
N ASP A 132 19.00 4.71 -10.28
CA ASP A 132 19.63 3.42 -10.55
C ASP A 132 20.29 2.89 -9.27
N ALA A 133 19.71 1.84 -8.70
CA ALA A 133 20.37 1.00 -7.73
C ALA A 133 21.17 -0.11 -8.45
N VAL A 134 22.50 -0.01 -8.42
CA VAL A 134 23.40 -0.84 -9.23
C VAL A 134 23.69 -2.16 -8.53
N GLY A 135 22.83 -3.17 -8.71
CA GLY A 135 23.11 -4.53 -8.25
C GLY A 135 21.98 -5.24 -7.50
N GLY A 136 20.86 -4.54 -7.26
CA GLY A 136 19.72 -5.08 -6.49
C GLY A 136 20.09 -5.39 -5.03
N PRO A 137 19.12 -5.88 -4.23
CA PRO A 137 19.41 -6.30 -2.89
C PRO A 137 20.23 -7.59 -2.92
N VAL A 138 21.35 -7.63 -2.20
CA VAL A 138 22.07 -8.85 -1.88
C VAL A 138 21.74 -9.22 -0.43
N ASN A 139 21.28 -10.45 -0.21
CA ASN A 139 21.04 -10.97 1.14
C ASN A 139 22.39 -11.23 1.83
N ASP A 140 22.53 -10.77 3.06
CA ASP A 140 23.74 -10.89 3.88
C ASP A 140 23.38 -11.42 5.28
N PRO A 141 24.27 -12.15 5.97
CA PRO A 141 24.00 -12.58 7.35
C PRO A 141 23.78 -11.43 8.34
N ASP A 142 24.35 -10.25 8.08
CA ASP A 142 24.29 -9.09 8.97
C ASP A 142 23.20 -8.08 8.55
N TYR A 143 22.70 -8.15 7.31
CA TYR A 143 21.68 -7.27 6.76
C TYR A 143 20.66 -8.03 5.92
N HIS A 144 19.38 -7.69 6.08
CA HIS A 144 18.31 -8.25 5.26
C HIS A 144 18.50 -7.87 3.79
N GLU A 145 18.90 -6.62 3.52
CA GLU A 145 19.18 -6.13 2.16
C GLU A 145 20.43 -5.25 2.09
N ILE A 146 21.28 -5.48 1.08
CA ILE A 146 22.36 -4.57 0.71
C ILE A 146 22.10 -3.96 -0.66
N TRP A 147 22.05 -2.63 -0.73
CA TRP A 147 21.83 -1.88 -1.97
C TRP A 147 23.07 -1.08 -2.35
N THR A 148 23.53 -1.17 -3.60
CA THR A 148 24.62 -0.32 -4.10
C THR A 148 24.06 0.86 -4.89
N LEU A 149 24.43 2.09 -4.53
CA LEU A 149 23.94 3.33 -5.14
C LEU A 149 25.09 4.13 -5.76
N ASN A 150 24.79 4.97 -6.74
CA ASN A 150 25.77 5.92 -7.28
C ASN A 150 25.84 7.18 -6.40
N ALA A 151 27.04 7.61 -6.04
CA ALA A 151 27.25 8.80 -5.22
C ALA A 151 26.72 10.09 -5.88
N GLY A 152 26.02 10.90 -5.11
CA GLY A 152 25.44 12.18 -5.57
C GLY A 152 24.25 12.04 -6.52
N VAL A 153 23.76 10.82 -6.75
CA VAL A 153 22.57 10.54 -7.58
C VAL A 153 21.39 10.23 -6.69
N GLU A 154 20.32 11.01 -6.86
CA GLU A 154 19.08 10.81 -6.12
C GLU A 154 18.43 9.47 -6.47
N THR A 155 18.14 8.67 -5.44
CA THR A 155 17.55 7.33 -5.56
C THR A 155 16.42 7.18 -4.55
N TRP A 156 15.29 6.63 -4.96
CA TRP A 156 14.08 6.54 -4.12
C TRP A 156 13.79 5.09 -3.77
N PHE A 157 13.43 4.88 -2.52
CA PHE A 157 13.05 3.59 -1.97
C PHE A 157 11.71 3.69 -1.25
N HIS A 158 10.95 2.60 -1.30
CA HIS A 158 9.76 2.42 -0.51
C HIS A 158 9.81 1.08 0.23
N VAL A 159 9.37 1.04 1.48
CA VAL A 159 9.23 -0.19 2.27
C VAL A 159 7.98 -0.92 1.79
N GLU A 160 8.15 -2.16 1.36
CA GLU A 160 7.07 -3.00 0.88
C GLU A 160 6.80 -4.14 1.87
N PRO A 161 5.60 -4.18 2.51
CA PRO A 161 5.20 -5.30 3.33
C PRO A 161 4.86 -6.53 2.48
N ARG A 162 5.22 -7.72 2.97
CA ARG A 162 5.03 -8.99 2.27
C ARG A 162 4.47 -10.09 3.18
N ALA A 163 3.77 -11.01 2.53
CA ALA A 163 3.41 -12.32 3.06
C ALA A 163 3.88 -13.40 2.08
N GLY A 164 4.92 -14.15 2.46
CA GLY A 164 5.61 -15.07 1.58
C GLY A 164 6.22 -14.35 0.37
N THR A 165 5.74 -14.69 -0.83
CA THR A 165 6.15 -14.01 -2.08
C THR A 165 5.17 -12.93 -2.53
N GLY A 166 4.04 -12.79 -1.85
CA GLY A 166 3.01 -11.81 -2.16
C GLY A 166 3.30 -10.47 -1.51
N ARG A 167 2.94 -9.39 -2.19
CA ARG A 167 2.96 -8.03 -1.64
C ARG A 167 1.67 -7.78 -0.90
N LEU A 168 1.73 -6.95 0.13
CA LEU A 168 0.56 -6.52 0.87
C LEU A 168 0.25 -5.06 0.56
N MET A 169 -1.04 -4.74 0.52
CA MET A 169 -1.55 -3.38 0.41
C MET A 169 -1.70 -2.73 1.77
N GLY A 170 -1.65 -1.40 1.76
CA GLY A 170 -2.03 -0.56 2.88
C GLY A 170 -0.89 0.33 3.34
N VAL A 171 -1.24 1.56 3.68
CA VAL A 171 -0.37 2.52 4.36
C VAL A 171 -0.07 1.98 5.76
N LEU A 172 1.23 1.81 6.04
CA LEU A 172 1.76 1.38 7.32
C LEU A 172 2.59 2.51 7.95
N GLN A 173 2.70 2.48 9.27
CA GLN A 173 3.71 3.25 9.99
C GLN A 173 4.80 2.31 10.48
N TYR A 174 6.02 2.80 10.51
CA TYR A 174 7.18 2.01 10.92
C TYR A 174 7.95 2.70 12.04
N ASP A 175 8.49 1.88 12.94
CA ASP A 175 9.56 2.28 13.84
C ASP A 175 10.88 2.27 13.06
N VAL A 176 11.49 3.45 12.90
CA VAL A 176 12.69 3.61 12.06
C VAL A 176 13.88 4.07 12.89
N VAL A 177 14.98 3.34 12.76
CA VAL A 177 16.32 3.73 13.23
C VAL A 177 17.20 3.97 12.02
N ILE A 178 17.62 5.21 11.84
CA ILE A 178 18.44 5.66 10.73
C ILE A 178 19.77 6.17 11.27
N ASP A 179 20.88 5.90 10.59
CA ASP A 179 22.15 6.50 11.00
C ASP A 179 22.19 8.00 10.70
N ASP A 180 22.92 8.76 11.53
CA ASP A 180 22.99 10.22 11.44
C ASP A 180 23.48 10.73 10.08
N LEU A 181 24.35 9.98 9.39
CA LEU A 181 24.87 10.39 8.08
C LEU A 181 23.81 10.17 7.00
N LEU A 182 23.04 9.09 7.06
CA LEU A 182 21.94 8.87 6.12
C LEU A 182 20.85 9.92 6.28
N ASP A 183 20.46 10.22 7.53
CA ASP A 183 19.43 11.22 7.84
C ASP A 183 19.79 12.60 7.26
N GLN A 184 21.07 13.01 7.39
CA GLN A 184 21.58 14.26 6.80
C GLN A 184 21.57 14.30 5.27
N ASN A 185 21.47 13.15 4.60
CA ASN A 185 21.47 13.02 3.15
C ASN A 185 20.10 12.59 2.58
N LEU A 186 19.04 12.63 3.40
CA LEU A 186 17.67 12.51 2.91
C LEU A 186 17.25 13.79 2.17
N VAL A 187 16.56 13.59 1.04
CA VAL A 187 16.02 14.68 0.21
C VAL A 187 14.62 15.07 0.71
N GLU A 188 14.27 16.34 0.50
CA GLU A 188 12.96 16.89 0.85
C GLU A 188 11.79 16.04 0.29
N GLY A 189 10.79 15.82 1.14
CA GLY A 189 9.64 14.98 0.84
C GLY A 189 9.91 13.48 0.94
N SER A 190 11.01 13.06 1.57
CA SER A 190 11.07 11.74 2.21
C SER A 190 10.04 11.69 3.34
N ASP A 191 9.39 10.54 3.50
CA ASP A 191 8.53 10.22 4.63
C ASP A 191 9.14 9.01 5.36
N VAL A 192 10.00 9.31 6.33
CA VAL A 192 10.78 8.29 7.05
C VAL A 192 9.86 7.30 7.75
N VAL A 193 8.84 7.80 8.45
CA VAL A 193 7.91 6.95 9.23
C VAL A 193 6.95 6.18 8.32
N GLY A 194 6.58 6.76 7.17
CA GLY A 194 5.81 6.07 6.11
C GLY A 194 6.65 5.14 5.23
N GLY A 195 7.95 4.95 5.52
CA GLY A 195 8.82 4.04 4.78
C GLY A 195 9.18 4.51 3.38
N PHE A 196 9.14 5.81 3.10
CA PHE A 196 9.53 6.38 1.81
C PHE A 196 10.80 7.24 1.92
N TYR A 197 11.87 6.79 1.28
CA TYR A 197 13.19 7.38 1.42
C TYR A 197 13.69 7.90 0.07
N LYS A 198 13.97 9.20 -0.01
CA LYS A 198 14.68 9.80 -1.13
C LYS A 198 16.11 10.08 -0.68
N ILE A 199 17.08 9.38 -1.25
CA ILE A 199 18.47 9.40 -0.80
C ILE A 199 19.32 10.10 -1.87
N ASN A 200 20.07 11.12 -1.47
CA ASN A 200 21.14 11.70 -2.29
C ASN A 200 22.38 11.89 -1.41
N ALA A 201 23.22 10.87 -1.37
CA ALA A 201 24.33 10.78 -0.45
C ALA A 201 25.69 10.75 -1.18
N PRO A 202 26.77 11.26 -0.56
CA PRO A 202 28.13 11.03 -1.04
C PRO A 202 28.54 9.56 -0.85
N ALA A 203 29.67 9.17 -1.45
CA ALA A 203 30.21 7.82 -1.30
C ALA A 203 30.45 7.47 0.18
N GLY A 204 30.01 6.28 0.58
CA GLY A 204 29.97 5.86 1.97
C GLY A 204 29.04 4.66 2.21
N ASN A 205 29.03 4.19 3.45
CA ASN A 205 28.11 3.15 3.90
C ASN A 205 27.11 3.75 4.88
N TYR A 206 25.84 3.41 4.68
CA TYR A 206 24.71 3.95 5.45
C TYR A 206 23.77 2.81 5.84
N THR A 207 23.20 2.88 7.03
CA THR A 207 22.34 1.85 7.59
C THR A 207 20.95 2.40 7.93
N LEU A 208 19.95 1.58 7.66
CA LEU A 208 18.56 1.83 7.95
C LEU A 208 17.97 0.56 8.56
N SER A 209 17.34 0.68 9.72
CA SER A 209 16.54 -0.38 10.32
C SER A 209 15.09 0.09 10.40
N VAL A 210 14.18 -0.72 9.90
CA VAL A 210 12.73 -0.49 9.89
C VAL A 210 12.07 -1.63 10.64
N THR A 211 11.08 -1.36 11.46
CA THR A 211 10.27 -2.39 12.14
C THR A 211 8.80 -2.05 11.97
N ALA A 212 8.01 -3.00 11.47
CA ALA A 212 6.56 -2.88 11.41
C ALA A 212 5.95 -3.04 12.81
N ASP A 213 4.70 -2.59 13.01
CA ASP A 213 3.99 -2.66 14.30
C ASP A 213 3.91 -4.09 14.89
N ASN A 214 3.88 -5.12 14.03
CA ASN A 214 3.87 -6.52 14.47
C ASN A 214 5.26 -7.06 14.86
N GLY A 215 6.29 -6.22 14.81
CA GLY A 215 7.68 -6.53 15.15
C GLY A 215 8.52 -7.08 14.01
N THR A 216 7.99 -7.18 12.79
CA THR A 216 8.76 -7.66 11.62
C THR A 216 9.84 -6.65 11.23
N PRO A 217 11.13 -7.03 11.26
CA PRO A 217 12.23 -6.11 10.99
C PRO A 217 12.66 -6.10 9.52
N LEU A 218 13.37 -5.04 9.12
CA LEU A 218 14.14 -4.89 7.90
C LEU A 218 15.39 -4.07 8.19
N ASP A 219 16.56 -4.70 8.03
CA ASP A 219 17.86 -4.05 8.21
C ASP A 219 18.54 -3.92 6.86
N VAL A 220 18.92 -2.70 6.52
CA VAL A 220 19.41 -2.33 5.20
C VAL A 220 20.76 -1.66 5.29
N LEU A 221 21.67 -2.05 4.39
CA LEU A 221 22.93 -1.36 4.14
C LEU A 221 22.90 -0.74 2.74
N PHE A 222 23.06 0.58 2.66
CA PHE A 222 23.34 1.28 1.40
C PHE A 222 24.84 1.47 1.24
N GLN A 223 25.41 0.92 0.17
CA GLN A 223 26.79 1.11 -0.26
C GLN A 223 26.83 2.12 -1.41
N VAL A 224 27.17 3.36 -1.10
CA VAL A 224 27.21 4.45 -2.08
C VAL A 224 28.62 4.60 -2.64
N GLN A 225 28.78 4.53 -3.96
CA GLN A 225 30.09 4.51 -4.65
C GLN A 225 30.26 5.63 -5.67
#